data_AF-A0A4P6XQP4-F1
#
_entry.id   AF-A0A4P6XQP4-F1
#
_cell.length_a   1.000
_cell.length_b   1.000
_cell.length_c   1.000
_cell.angle_alpha   90.00
_cell.angle_beta   90.00
_cell.angle_gamma   90.00
#
_symmetry.space_group_name_H-M   'P 1'
#
loop_
_entity.id
_entity.type
_entity.pdbx_description
1 polymer ?
#
loop_
_entity_poly.entity_id
_entity_poly.type
_entity_poly.pdbx_seq_one_letter_code
_entity_poly.pdbx_strand_id
1 'polypeptide(L)'
;MDSLLQHGHSNGTASGESQVPLTQQRSPVVMNVANYLRGNPTLKMRGGLLNNKEDVEFFRFKRLQRALLSDDYRQKSANARNQLLPIPNEQEVAKIFVMLILARLLVPVEKLHYKDIRKVRGWEPVKEKPTLRPIGKATLDADAYYAWTYQKPNPYIVLYGFLMLAAVFAVILFPLWPRFMRVGVWYLSMGCLGLLGLFFAMAIVRLIIFVVTFLALPNAFWLYPNLFEDCGFFESFQPLYAWSGTSTKKLKKKKAAKEKAEVSQPNEAKASGVEKSTGAVKRPVTLEEVEE
;
A
#
# COMPACT_ATOMS: atom_id res chain seq x y z
N MET A 1 -66.18 56.42 -5.90
CA MET A 1 -66.10 55.04 -6.45
C MET A 1 -64.60 54.78 -6.63
N ASP A 2 -63.82 54.22 -5.74
CA ASP A 2 -63.98 53.42 -4.50
C ASP A 2 -62.70 53.68 -3.67
N SER A 3 -62.74 54.09 -2.39
CA SER A 3 -62.90 53.30 -1.16
C SER A 3 -61.78 52.28 -0.86
N LEU A 4 -61.06 52.51 0.27
CA LEU A 4 -60.49 51.53 1.25
C LEU A 4 -59.26 50.70 0.79
N LEU A 5 -58.18 50.37 1.52
CA LEU A 5 -57.63 50.43 2.91
C LEU A 5 -56.11 50.09 2.77
N GLN A 6 -55.13 50.80 3.34
CA GLN A 6 -54.57 50.73 4.71
C GLN A 6 -53.47 49.66 4.96
N HIS A 7 -52.43 50.09 5.72
CA HIS A 7 -51.31 49.40 6.38
C HIS A 7 -50.07 49.02 5.52
N GLY A 8 -48.81 49.23 5.94
CA GLY A 8 -48.22 49.72 7.19
C GLY A 8 -46.95 48.90 7.54
N HIS A 9 -45.81 49.60 7.79
CA HIS A 9 -44.62 49.18 8.59
C HIS A 9 -43.78 47.97 8.07
N SER A 10 -42.49 47.76 8.36
CA SER A 10 -41.39 48.49 9.04
C SER A 10 -40.11 47.64 8.90
N ASN A 11 -38.94 48.30 8.90
CA ASN A 11 -37.57 47.89 9.26
C ASN A 11 -37.21 46.40 9.53
N GLY A 12 -36.01 46.03 9.05
CA GLY A 12 -35.25 44.91 9.62
C GLY A 12 -33.86 44.76 9.00
N THR A 13 -32.86 45.33 9.65
CA THR A 13 -31.41 45.15 9.43
C THR A 13 -31.01 43.67 9.36
N ALA A 14 -30.49 43.21 8.22
CA ALA A 14 -29.81 41.93 8.11
C ALA A 14 -28.32 42.13 8.40
N SER A 15 -27.93 41.69 9.60
CA SER A 15 -26.57 41.55 10.08
C SER A 15 -25.74 40.69 9.12
N GLY A 16 -24.52 41.17 8.85
CA GLY A 16 -23.59 40.53 7.92
C GLY A 16 -23.20 39.13 8.35
N GLU A 17 -23.63 38.14 7.56
CA GLU A 17 -22.92 36.88 7.43
C GLU A 17 -21.57 37.18 6.76
N SER A 18 -20.53 37.33 7.59
CA SER A 18 -19.16 37.28 7.08
C SER A 18 -18.89 35.85 6.61
N GLN A 19 -19.22 35.57 5.34
CA GLN A 19 -18.73 34.39 4.65
C GLN A 19 -17.21 34.50 4.61
N VAL A 20 -16.53 33.75 5.49
CA VAL A 20 -15.08 33.59 5.42
C VAL A 20 -14.80 32.99 4.04
N PRO A 21 -14.07 33.68 3.15
CA PRO A 21 -13.83 33.16 1.81
C PRO A 21 -13.10 31.83 1.95
N LEU A 22 -13.69 30.80 1.34
CA LEU A 22 -13.09 29.48 1.17
C LEU A 22 -11.85 29.63 0.27
N THR A 23 -10.74 30.06 0.85
CA THR A 23 -9.48 30.07 0.10
C THR A 23 -9.16 28.61 -0.25
N GLN A 24 -9.12 28.33 -1.55
CA GLN A 24 -8.74 27.02 -2.07
C GLN A 24 -7.26 26.69 -1.74
N GLN A 25 -6.51 27.67 -1.28
CA GLN A 25 -5.15 27.49 -0.78
C GLN A 25 -5.17 26.98 0.66
N ARG A 26 -4.91 25.68 0.82
CA ARG A 26 -4.67 25.08 2.13
C ARG A 26 -3.55 25.87 2.83
N SER A 27 -3.80 26.32 4.06
CA SER A 27 -2.79 27.05 4.84
C SER A 27 -1.47 26.26 4.89
N PRO A 28 -0.33 26.88 4.52
CA PRO A 28 0.95 26.17 4.47
C PRO A 28 1.33 25.59 5.84
N VAL A 29 0.91 26.27 6.91
CA VAL A 29 1.15 25.84 8.28
C VAL A 29 0.41 24.53 8.61
N VAL A 30 -0.86 24.42 8.19
CA VAL A 30 -1.66 23.19 8.38
C VAL A 30 -1.09 22.04 7.55
N MET A 31 -0.59 22.33 6.35
CA MET A 31 0.09 21.36 5.51
C MET A 31 1.37 20.83 6.16
N ASN A 32 2.15 21.68 6.84
CA ASN A 32 3.36 21.25 7.54
C ASN A 32 3.03 20.29 8.68
N VAL A 33 1.98 20.56 9.45
CA VAL A 33 1.49 19.65 10.49
C VAL A 33 1.03 18.32 9.88
N ALA A 34 0.28 18.35 8.78
CA ALA A 34 -0.13 17.14 8.08
C ALA A 34 1.07 16.34 7.55
N ASN A 35 2.08 17.00 6.98
CA ASN A 35 3.31 16.38 6.52
C ASN A 35 4.09 15.70 7.65
N TYR A 36 4.17 16.33 8.82
CA TYR A 36 4.74 15.74 10.01
C TYR A 36 3.97 14.48 10.43
N LEU A 37 2.64 14.58 10.54
CA LEU A 37 1.79 13.47 10.96
C LEU A 37 1.85 12.29 9.97
N ARG A 38 1.91 12.55 8.66
CA ARG A 38 1.96 11.49 7.64
C ARG A 38 3.22 10.62 7.74
N GLY A 39 4.32 11.17 8.24
CA GLY A 39 5.58 10.42 8.43
C GLY A 39 5.73 9.81 9.83
N ASN A 40 4.81 10.07 10.76
CA ASN A 40 5.03 9.75 12.17
C ASN A 40 4.54 8.32 12.51
N PRO A 41 5.42 7.44 13.05
CA PRO A 41 5.07 6.06 13.39
C PRO A 41 4.01 5.95 14.51
N THR A 42 3.85 6.97 15.35
CA THR A 42 2.88 6.99 16.46
C THR A 42 1.44 6.91 16.00
N LEU A 43 1.13 7.32 14.76
CA LEU A 43 -0.22 7.22 14.20
C LEU A 43 -0.67 5.76 14.01
N LYS A 44 0.27 4.82 13.83
CA LYS A 44 0.00 3.41 13.50
C LYS A 44 -1.03 3.28 12.37
N MET A 45 -0.78 3.99 11.28
CA MET A 45 -1.68 4.05 10.12
C MET A 45 -1.85 2.66 9.51
N ARG A 46 -3.08 2.34 9.08
CA ARG A 46 -3.43 1.07 8.45
C ARG A 46 -4.11 1.35 7.11
N GLY A 47 -3.94 0.44 6.15
CA GLY A 47 -4.70 0.47 4.89
C GLY A 47 -6.14 0.01 5.08
N GLY A 48 -7.07 0.64 4.37
CA GLY A 48 -8.48 0.29 4.33
C GLY A 48 -9.12 0.77 3.02
N LEU A 49 -10.31 0.28 2.73
CA LEU A 49 -11.06 0.62 1.52
C LEU A 49 -12.14 1.64 1.82
N LEU A 50 -11.94 2.90 1.44
CA LEU A 50 -12.98 3.93 1.49
C LEU A 50 -14.05 3.64 0.45
N ASN A 51 -15.32 3.65 0.86
CA ASN A 51 -16.47 3.33 0.03
C ASN A 51 -16.34 1.99 -0.72
N ASN A 52 -15.59 1.05 -0.12
CA ASN A 52 -15.29 -0.27 -0.67
C ASN A 52 -14.57 -0.28 -2.04
N LYS A 53 -13.87 0.80 -2.37
CA LYS A 53 -13.16 0.94 -3.66
C LYS A 53 -11.78 1.55 -3.54
N GLU A 54 -11.68 2.64 -2.80
CA GLU A 54 -10.47 3.46 -2.78
C GLU A 54 -9.55 3.05 -1.64
N ASP A 55 -8.30 2.73 -1.96
CA ASP A 55 -7.29 2.45 -0.94
C ASP A 55 -6.89 3.74 -0.22
N VAL A 56 -7.16 3.78 1.08
CA VAL A 56 -6.81 4.90 1.95
C VAL A 56 -6.11 4.40 3.20
N GLU A 57 -5.30 5.28 3.78
CA GLU A 57 -4.73 5.05 5.10
C GLU A 57 -5.56 5.74 6.17
N PHE A 58 -5.85 5.02 7.25
CA PHE A 58 -6.63 5.53 8.35
C PHE A 58 -5.97 5.27 9.71
N PHE A 59 -6.37 6.05 10.70
CA PHE A 59 -5.87 5.98 12.08
C PHE A 59 -6.98 6.38 13.06
N ARG A 60 -6.73 6.21 14.37
CA ARG A 60 -7.64 6.63 15.45
C ARG A 60 -7.26 8.00 16.01
N PHE A 61 -8.24 8.79 16.42
CA PHE A 61 -8.01 10.14 16.95
C PHE A 61 -7.02 10.18 18.12
N LYS A 62 -7.12 9.26 19.09
CA LYS A 62 -6.16 9.18 20.21
C LYS A 62 -4.70 9.02 19.81
N ARG A 63 -4.44 8.44 18.64
CA ARG A 63 -3.08 8.30 18.10
C ARG A 63 -2.56 9.63 17.56
N LEU A 64 -3.42 10.42 16.93
CA LEU A 64 -3.12 11.78 16.49
C LEU A 64 -2.87 12.71 17.68
N GLN A 65 -3.72 12.67 18.71
CA GLN A 65 -3.51 13.46 19.93
C GLN A 65 -2.15 13.15 20.56
N ARG A 66 -1.82 11.86 20.73
CA ARG A 66 -0.51 11.43 21.24
C ARG A 66 0.65 11.91 20.35
N ALA A 67 0.49 11.92 19.03
CA ALA A 67 1.54 12.36 18.12
C ALA A 67 1.79 13.87 18.20
N LEU A 68 0.73 14.67 18.37
CA LEU A 68 0.82 16.14 18.49
C LEU A 68 1.29 16.60 19.87
N LEU A 69 0.98 15.87 20.93
CA LEU A 69 1.45 16.16 22.30
C LEU A 69 2.79 15.48 22.64
N SER A 70 3.44 14.84 21.67
CA SER A 70 4.71 14.16 21.89
C SER A 70 5.87 15.16 22.01
N ASP A 71 6.91 14.76 22.77
CA ASP A 71 8.14 15.54 22.89
C ASP A 71 8.83 15.74 21.52
N ASP A 72 8.74 14.76 20.61
CA ASP A 72 9.25 14.89 19.23
C ASP A 72 8.59 16.05 18.49
N TYR A 73 7.28 16.23 18.63
CA TYR A 73 6.58 17.35 18.03
C TYR A 73 6.99 18.68 18.66
N ARG A 74 7.13 18.71 19.98
CA ARG A 74 7.54 19.92 20.72
C ARG A 74 8.95 20.37 20.31
N GLN A 75 9.88 19.45 20.13
CA GLN A 75 11.23 19.76 19.64
C GLN A 75 11.21 20.25 18.18
N LYS A 76 10.42 19.61 17.32
CA LYS A 76 10.33 20.00 15.90
C LYS A 76 9.62 21.33 15.69
N SER A 77 8.63 21.66 16.51
CA SER A 77 7.94 22.95 16.47
C SER A 77 8.77 24.10 17.05
N ALA A 78 9.70 23.82 17.97
CA ALA A 78 10.66 24.83 18.43
C ALA A 78 11.64 25.28 17.32
N ASN A 79 11.87 24.45 16.30
CA ASN A 79 12.72 24.79 15.16
C ASN A 79 11.94 25.57 14.10
N ALA A 80 12.24 26.87 13.96
CA ALA A 80 11.59 27.78 13.02
C ALA A 80 11.67 27.31 11.55
N ARG A 81 12.66 26.50 11.16
CA ARG A 81 12.77 25.95 9.80
C ARG A 81 11.61 25.03 9.43
N ASN A 82 11.02 24.36 10.42
CA ASN A 82 9.94 23.40 10.19
C ASN A 82 8.57 24.07 10.03
N GLN A 83 8.43 25.33 10.46
CA GLN A 83 7.19 26.12 10.35
C GLN A 83 5.96 25.34 10.86
N LEU A 84 6.12 24.66 12.01
CA LEU A 84 5.06 23.92 12.70
C LEU A 84 4.44 24.80 13.80
N LEU A 85 3.14 24.63 14.06
CA LEU A 85 2.46 25.31 15.15
C LEU A 85 2.90 24.72 16.50
N PRO A 86 3.19 25.55 17.51
CA PRO A 86 3.36 25.05 18.87
C PRO A 86 2.00 24.60 19.43
N ILE A 87 1.93 23.37 19.97
CA ILE A 87 0.71 22.77 20.53
C ILE A 87 0.98 22.40 21.99
N PRO A 88 0.62 23.25 22.96
CA PRO A 88 0.86 22.96 24.37
C PRO A 88 -0.21 22.07 25.00
N ASN A 89 -1.48 22.21 24.57
CA ASN A 89 -2.63 21.67 25.28
C ASN A 89 -3.56 20.88 24.36
N GLU A 90 -4.40 20.01 24.94
CA GLU A 90 -5.42 19.24 24.22
C GLU A 90 -6.45 20.12 23.47
N GLN A 91 -6.76 21.30 24.00
CA GLN A 91 -7.66 22.25 23.32
C GLN A 91 -7.08 22.73 21.98
N GLU A 92 -5.78 22.97 21.92
CA GLU A 92 -5.09 23.38 20.68
C GLU A 92 -5.02 22.21 19.69
N VAL A 93 -4.88 20.98 20.18
CA VAL A 93 -4.99 19.77 19.35
C VAL A 93 -6.36 19.72 18.68
N ALA A 94 -7.45 19.96 19.41
CA ALA A 94 -8.80 19.96 18.87
C ALA A 94 -8.97 21.03 17.77
N LYS A 95 -8.46 22.25 18.00
CA LYS A 95 -8.50 23.34 16.99
C LYS A 95 -7.75 22.95 15.70
N ILE A 96 -6.53 22.43 15.82
CA ILE A 96 -5.73 22.01 14.66
C ILE A 96 -6.37 20.83 13.94
N PHE A 97 -6.95 19.90 14.69
CA PHE A 97 -7.70 18.80 14.11
C PHE A 97 -8.90 19.28 13.30
N VAL A 98 -9.66 20.27 13.80
CA VAL A 98 -10.73 20.92 13.02
C VAL A 98 -10.15 21.59 11.76
N MET A 99 -9.01 22.28 11.86
CA MET A 99 -8.34 22.86 10.69
C MET A 99 -7.93 21.81 9.65
N LEU A 100 -7.45 20.63 10.07
CA LEU A 100 -7.10 19.52 9.18
C LEU A 100 -8.33 18.98 8.41
N ILE A 101 -9.49 18.90 9.07
CA ILE A 101 -10.76 18.50 8.44
C ILE A 101 -11.24 19.58 7.47
N LEU A 102 -11.26 20.85 7.90
CA LEU A 102 -11.68 21.98 7.05
C LEU A 102 -10.79 22.12 5.80
N ALA A 103 -9.49 21.85 5.93
CA ALA A 103 -8.54 21.81 4.82
C ALA A 103 -8.70 20.57 3.90
N ARG A 104 -9.68 19.70 4.17
CA ARG A 104 -9.95 18.44 3.45
C ARG A 104 -8.74 17.51 3.39
N LEU A 105 -7.93 17.49 4.45
CA LEU A 105 -6.77 16.59 4.59
C LEU A 105 -7.13 15.29 5.30
N LEU A 106 -8.15 15.35 6.15
CA LEU A 106 -8.73 14.23 6.86
C LEU A 106 -10.22 14.13 6.56
N VAL A 107 -10.71 12.90 6.47
CA VAL A 107 -12.14 12.60 6.39
C VAL A 107 -12.52 11.73 7.58
N PRO A 108 -13.56 12.10 8.35
CA PRO A 108 -14.07 11.24 9.41
C PRO A 108 -14.69 9.98 8.78
N VAL A 109 -14.35 8.82 9.33
CA VAL A 109 -14.80 7.53 8.80
C VAL A 109 -15.23 6.60 9.92
N GLU A 110 -16.10 5.66 9.56
CA GLU A 110 -16.48 4.54 10.40
C GLU A 110 -15.97 3.25 9.76
N LYS A 111 -15.41 2.37 10.58
CA LYS A 111 -15.00 1.03 10.15
C LYS A 111 -16.21 0.10 10.19
N LEU A 112 -16.64 -0.39 9.02
CA LEU A 112 -17.80 -1.29 8.97
C LEU A 112 -17.43 -2.72 9.33
N HIS A 113 -18.38 -3.40 9.97
CA HIS A 113 -18.32 -4.83 10.18
C HIS A 113 -18.86 -5.59 8.94
N TYR A 114 -18.48 -6.86 8.79
CA TYR A 114 -18.83 -7.70 7.65
C TYR A 114 -20.33 -7.74 7.34
N LYS A 115 -21.16 -7.77 8.39
CA LYS A 115 -22.62 -7.78 8.29
C LYS A 115 -23.15 -6.48 7.69
N ASP A 116 -22.54 -5.35 8.00
CA ASP A 116 -23.00 -4.04 7.55
C ASP A 116 -22.55 -3.71 6.13
N ILE A 117 -21.40 -4.24 5.70
CA ILE A 117 -20.94 -4.14 4.31
C ILE A 117 -21.96 -4.77 3.38
N ARG A 118 -22.46 -5.97 3.72
CA ARG A 118 -23.44 -6.71 2.90
C ARG A 118 -24.81 -6.03 2.80
N LYS A 119 -25.15 -5.13 3.72
CA LYS A 119 -26.41 -4.35 3.65
C LYS A 119 -26.34 -3.28 2.55
N VAL A 120 -25.14 -2.87 2.15
CA VAL A 120 -24.94 -1.86 1.11
C VAL A 120 -24.93 -2.55 -0.25
N ARG A 121 -25.84 -2.15 -1.14
CA ARG A 121 -25.97 -2.72 -2.48
C ARG A 121 -24.68 -2.50 -3.28
N GLY A 122 -24.11 -3.58 -3.82
CA GLY A 122 -22.91 -3.54 -4.66
C GLY A 122 -21.59 -3.50 -3.89
N TRP A 123 -21.61 -3.71 -2.58
CA TRP A 123 -20.39 -3.82 -1.77
C TRP A 123 -20.08 -5.28 -1.44
N GLU A 124 -18.87 -5.72 -1.79
CA GLU A 124 -18.36 -7.04 -1.44
C GLU A 124 -17.31 -6.94 -0.32
N PRO A 125 -17.40 -7.77 0.73
CA PRO A 125 -16.48 -7.68 1.84
C PRO A 125 -15.13 -8.33 1.51
N VAL A 126 -14.07 -7.51 1.58
CA VAL A 126 -12.68 -7.94 1.37
C VAL A 126 -12.08 -8.40 2.72
N LYS A 127 -11.45 -9.58 2.75
CA LYS A 127 -10.86 -10.13 3.99
C LYS A 127 -9.56 -9.44 4.41
N GLU A 128 -8.79 -8.97 3.43
CA GLU A 128 -7.45 -8.40 3.66
C GLU A 128 -7.49 -6.98 4.22
N LYS A 129 -8.48 -6.18 3.80
CA LYS A 129 -8.57 -4.75 4.13
C LYS A 129 -9.95 -4.42 4.70
N PRO A 130 -10.04 -3.66 5.80
CA PRO A 130 -11.32 -3.22 6.34
C PRO A 130 -11.98 -2.20 5.42
N THR A 131 -13.31 -2.27 5.31
CA THR A 131 -14.11 -1.26 4.59
C THR A 131 -14.43 -0.08 5.51
N LEU A 132 -14.22 1.12 5.00
CA LEU A 132 -14.45 2.39 5.68
C LEU A 132 -15.59 3.14 4.99
N ARG A 133 -16.51 3.69 5.78
CA ARG A 133 -17.59 4.55 5.30
C ARG A 133 -17.37 5.98 5.81
N PRO A 134 -17.44 7.01 4.96
CA PRO A 134 -17.37 8.39 5.41
C PRO A 134 -18.59 8.73 6.27
N ILE A 135 -18.37 9.47 7.35
CA ILE A 135 -19.44 9.99 8.21
C ILE A 135 -19.57 11.50 8.04
N GLY A 136 -20.79 12.05 8.14
CA GLY A 136 -21.01 13.48 7.94
C GLY A 136 -20.55 14.36 9.10
N LYS A 137 -20.42 13.78 10.30
CA LYS A 137 -20.05 14.49 11.54
C LYS A 137 -18.74 13.95 12.09
N ALA A 138 -17.79 14.84 12.37
CA ALA A 138 -16.56 14.47 13.08
C ALA A 138 -16.78 14.55 14.60
N THR A 139 -16.37 13.52 15.33
CA THR A 139 -16.46 13.45 16.80
C THR A 139 -15.07 13.48 17.42
N LEU A 140 -14.86 14.21 18.52
CA LEU A 140 -13.56 14.22 19.21
C LEU A 140 -13.37 13.01 20.15
N ASP A 141 -13.94 11.87 19.78
CA ASP A 141 -13.85 10.64 20.57
C ASP A 141 -12.51 9.94 20.32
N ALA A 142 -11.91 9.40 21.38
CA ALA A 142 -10.59 8.79 21.37
C ALA A 142 -10.48 7.63 20.35
N ASP A 143 -11.55 6.86 20.18
CA ASP A 143 -11.61 5.70 19.28
C ASP A 143 -12.27 5.96 17.92
N ALA A 144 -12.66 7.22 17.63
CA ALA A 144 -13.11 7.62 16.31
C ALA A 144 -12.00 7.47 15.25
N TYR A 145 -12.40 7.07 14.03
CA TYR A 145 -11.49 6.81 12.93
C TYR A 145 -11.46 7.96 11.91
N TYR A 146 -10.28 8.20 11.36
CA TYR A 146 -10.02 9.24 10.37
C TYR A 146 -9.16 8.67 9.26
N ALA A 147 -9.59 8.91 8.01
CA ALA A 147 -8.85 8.55 6.82
C ALA A 147 -8.12 9.76 6.25
N TRP A 148 -6.90 9.54 5.76
CA TRP A 148 -6.15 10.53 5.00
C TRP A 148 -6.70 10.62 3.57
N THR A 149 -7.11 11.83 3.19
CA THR A 149 -7.28 12.20 1.77
C THR A 149 -6.01 12.82 1.19
N TYR A 150 -5.11 13.24 2.06
CA TYR A 150 -3.82 13.80 1.67
C TYR A 150 -2.74 12.74 1.51
N GLN A 151 -2.14 12.70 0.33
CA GLN A 151 -0.92 11.95 0.06
C GLN A 151 0.26 12.91 0.02
N LYS A 152 1.30 12.59 0.80
CA LYS A 152 2.55 13.34 0.75
C LYS A 152 3.15 13.19 -0.65
N PRO A 153 3.44 14.29 -1.38
CA PRO A 153 4.06 14.19 -2.69
C PRO A 153 5.41 13.47 -2.54
N ASN A 154 5.66 12.48 -3.39
CA ASN A 154 6.93 11.78 -3.42
C ASN A 154 7.99 12.72 -4.02
N PRO A 155 9.00 13.18 -3.24
CA PRO A 155 9.97 14.15 -3.73
C PRO A 155 10.82 13.61 -4.90
N TYR A 156 10.94 12.28 -5.02
CA TYR A 156 11.70 11.64 -6.06
C TYR A 156 10.99 11.63 -7.42
N ILE A 157 9.70 11.96 -7.51
CA ILE A 157 8.98 12.04 -8.79
C ILE A 157 9.66 13.04 -9.73
N VAL A 158 10.09 14.19 -9.20
CA VAL A 158 10.79 15.21 -10.00
C VAL A 158 12.13 14.67 -10.50
N LEU A 159 12.86 13.95 -9.65
CA LEU A 159 14.12 13.31 -10.02
C LEU A 159 13.91 12.24 -11.12
N TYR A 160 12.88 11.40 -10.99
CA TYR A 160 12.53 10.42 -12.02
C TYR A 160 12.14 11.09 -13.34
N GLY A 161 11.40 12.20 -13.28
CA GLY A 161 11.07 13.00 -14.47
C GLY A 161 12.32 13.54 -15.17
N PHE A 162 13.26 14.11 -14.40
CA PHE A 162 14.53 14.59 -14.95
C PHE A 162 15.38 13.45 -15.51
N LEU A 163 15.48 12.32 -14.80
CA LEU A 163 16.23 11.14 -15.25
C LEU A 163 15.63 10.56 -16.54
N MET A 164 14.31 10.50 -16.65
CA MET A 164 13.62 10.03 -17.85
C MET A 164 13.86 10.97 -19.03
N LEU A 165 13.82 12.29 -18.80
CA LEU A 165 14.15 13.28 -19.82
C LEU A 165 15.60 13.13 -20.29
N ALA A 166 16.55 13.02 -19.37
CA ALA A 166 17.96 12.80 -19.67
C ALA A 166 18.19 11.49 -20.45
N ALA A 167 17.49 10.41 -20.10
CA ALA A 167 17.56 9.14 -20.82
C ALA A 167 17.07 9.27 -22.27
N VAL A 168 15.94 9.96 -22.50
CA VAL A 168 15.42 10.23 -23.85
C VAL A 168 16.42 11.06 -24.66
N PHE A 169 16.98 12.13 -24.09
CA PHE A 169 18.02 12.93 -24.74
C PHE A 169 19.26 12.10 -25.07
N ALA A 170 19.71 11.24 -24.16
CA ALA A 170 20.86 10.37 -24.40
C ALA A 170 20.64 9.47 -25.62
N VAL A 171 19.43 8.89 -25.77
CA VAL A 171 19.06 8.05 -26.91
C VAL A 171 19.00 8.86 -28.21
N ILE A 172 18.34 10.03 -28.22
CA ILE A 172 18.25 10.88 -29.42
C ILE A 172 19.63 11.36 -29.87
N LEU A 173 20.52 11.65 -28.92
CA LEU A 173 21.89 12.09 -29.17
C LEU A 173 22.86 10.93 -29.45
N PHE A 174 22.37 9.69 -29.62
CA PHE A 174 23.20 8.55 -30.03
C PHE A 174 24.14 8.84 -31.22
N PRO A 175 23.75 9.63 -32.25
CA PRO A 175 24.68 10.00 -33.32
C PRO A 175 25.92 10.77 -32.86
N LEU A 176 25.82 11.54 -31.77
CA LEU A 176 26.92 12.31 -31.19
C LEU A 176 27.79 11.50 -30.23
N TRP A 177 27.44 10.24 -29.94
CA TRP A 177 28.18 9.45 -28.96
C TRP A 177 29.62 9.15 -29.43
N PRO A 178 30.59 9.16 -28.50
CA PRO A 178 31.95 8.72 -28.77
C PRO A 178 31.97 7.31 -29.39
N ARG A 179 32.96 7.05 -30.27
CA ARG A 179 33.05 5.76 -30.98
C ARG A 179 33.07 4.55 -30.04
N PHE A 180 33.75 4.66 -28.89
CA PHE A 180 33.83 3.57 -27.91
C PHE A 180 32.45 3.18 -27.32
N MET A 181 31.56 4.14 -27.07
CA MET A 181 30.21 3.84 -26.55
C MET A 181 29.34 3.16 -27.60
N ARG A 182 29.42 3.61 -28.85
CA ARG A 182 28.69 2.98 -29.97
C ARG A 182 29.11 1.53 -30.17
N VAL A 183 30.42 1.27 -30.09
CA VAL A 183 30.97 -0.09 -30.14
C VAL A 183 30.49 -0.92 -28.94
N GLY A 184 30.45 -0.33 -27.74
CA GLY A 184 29.89 -0.98 -26.55
C GLY A 184 28.43 -1.40 -26.73
N VAL A 185 27.58 -0.51 -27.26
CA VAL A 185 26.17 -0.83 -27.57
C VAL A 185 26.07 -1.94 -28.61
N TRP A 186 26.92 -1.93 -29.63
CA TRP A 186 26.96 -2.99 -30.64
C TRP A 186 27.31 -4.36 -30.03
N TYR A 187 28.35 -4.44 -29.20
CA TYR A 187 28.72 -5.68 -28.51
C TYR A 187 27.63 -6.13 -27.54
N LEU A 188 27.00 -5.20 -26.80
CA LEU A 188 25.89 -5.52 -25.92
C LEU A 188 24.69 -6.07 -26.70
N SER A 189 24.33 -5.44 -27.83
CA SER A 189 23.27 -5.89 -28.71
C SER A 189 23.57 -7.28 -29.28
N MET A 190 24.78 -7.52 -29.76
CA MET A 190 25.19 -8.82 -30.29
C MET A 190 25.23 -9.89 -29.19
N GLY A 191 25.64 -9.53 -27.97
CA GLY A 191 25.58 -10.40 -26.79
C GLY A 191 24.16 -10.78 -26.40
N CYS A 192 23.24 -9.81 -26.36
CA CYS A 192 21.82 -10.06 -26.14
C CYS A 192 21.22 -10.95 -27.24
N LEU A 193 21.59 -10.72 -28.50
CA LEU A 193 21.12 -11.53 -29.63
C LEU A 193 21.68 -12.96 -29.58
N GLY A 194 22.93 -13.13 -29.16
CA GLY A 194 23.55 -14.43 -28.92
C GLY A 194 22.88 -15.18 -27.76
N LEU A 195 22.61 -14.49 -26.64
CA LEU A 195 21.87 -15.06 -25.51
C LEU A 195 20.46 -15.46 -25.93
N LEU A 196 19.77 -14.63 -26.71
CA LEU A 196 18.45 -14.93 -27.24
C LEU A 196 18.49 -16.15 -28.19
N GLY A 197 19.49 -16.21 -29.08
CA GLY A 197 19.74 -17.35 -29.95
C GLY A 197 20.01 -18.64 -29.17
N LEU A 198 20.75 -18.56 -28.07
CA LEU A 198 20.97 -19.70 -27.16
C LEU A 198 19.67 -20.20 -26.53
N PHE A 199 18.78 -19.30 -26.11
CA PHE A 199 17.45 -19.65 -25.61
C PHE A 199 16.61 -20.39 -26.67
N PHE A 200 16.61 -19.90 -27.91
CA PHE A 200 15.93 -20.58 -29.01
C PHE A 200 16.54 -21.95 -29.34
N ALA A 201 17.87 -22.03 -29.41
CA ALA A 201 18.57 -23.29 -29.65
C ALA A 201 18.23 -24.31 -28.55
N MET A 202 18.24 -23.90 -27.28
CA MET A 202 17.82 -24.75 -26.15
C MET A 202 16.36 -25.21 -26.28
N ALA A 203 15.44 -24.32 -26.68
CA ALA A 203 14.05 -24.66 -26.90
C ALA A 203 13.87 -25.67 -28.05
N ILE A 204 14.61 -25.50 -29.16
CA ILE A 204 14.58 -26.41 -30.31
C ILE A 204 15.17 -27.77 -29.95
N VAL A 205 16.33 -27.82 -29.30
CA VAL A 205 16.95 -29.07 -28.84
C VAL A 205 16.00 -29.82 -27.92
N ARG A 206 15.37 -29.12 -26.97
CA ARG A 206 14.34 -29.68 -26.10
C ARG A 206 13.17 -30.26 -26.90
N LEU A 207 12.68 -29.56 -27.92
CA LEU A 207 11.58 -30.03 -28.78
C LEU A 207 11.97 -31.30 -29.55
N ILE A 208 13.15 -31.32 -30.16
CA ILE A 208 13.63 -32.49 -30.93
C ILE A 208 13.71 -33.71 -30.02
N ILE A 209 14.33 -33.57 -28.83
CA ILE A 209 14.44 -34.68 -27.88
C ILE A 209 13.05 -35.16 -27.43
N PHE A 210 12.13 -34.23 -27.16
CA PHE A 210 10.77 -34.57 -26.79
C PHE A 210 10.06 -35.36 -27.90
N VAL A 211 10.13 -34.91 -29.16
CA VAL A 211 9.49 -35.61 -30.30
C VAL A 211 10.09 -37.00 -30.50
N VAL A 212 11.42 -37.12 -30.49
CA VAL A 212 12.11 -38.41 -30.66
C VAL A 212 11.73 -39.38 -29.53
N THR A 213 11.78 -38.93 -28.27
CA THR A 213 11.45 -39.80 -27.13
C THR A 213 9.97 -40.11 -27.03
N PHE A 214 9.08 -39.20 -27.44
CA PHE A 214 7.65 -39.46 -27.50
C PHE A 214 7.29 -40.54 -28.53
N LEU A 215 8.01 -40.59 -29.66
CA LEU A 215 7.78 -41.61 -30.69
C LEU A 215 8.47 -42.95 -30.37
N ALA A 216 9.63 -42.92 -29.72
CA ALA A 216 10.43 -44.13 -29.46
C ALA A 216 10.14 -44.79 -28.09
N LEU A 217 9.64 -44.05 -27.11
CA LEU A 217 9.47 -44.50 -25.72
C LEU A 217 8.04 -44.25 -25.22
N PRO A 218 7.51 -45.09 -24.31
CA PRO A 218 6.18 -44.90 -23.73
C PRO A 218 6.07 -43.67 -22.82
N ASN A 219 7.21 -43.14 -22.36
CA ASN A 219 7.27 -41.92 -21.56
C ASN A 219 8.17 -40.91 -22.28
N ALA A 220 7.67 -39.72 -22.54
CA ALA A 220 8.43 -38.64 -23.16
C ALA A 220 9.47 -38.08 -22.18
N PHE A 221 10.68 -37.85 -22.70
CA PHE A 221 11.73 -37.16 -21.98
C PHE A 221 11.57 -35.66 -22.15
N TRP A 222 11.81 -34.92 -21.08
CA TRP A 222 11.65 -33.48 -21.02
C TRP A 222 12.93 -32.83 -20.50
N LEU A 223 13.68 -32.17 -21.37
CA LEU A 223 14.87 -31.40 -21.00
C LEU A 223 14.44 -30.05 -20.43
N TYR A 224 15.01 -29.64 -19.28
CA TYR A 224 14.70 -28.40 -18.57
C TYR A 224 13.19 -28.14 -18.39
N PRO A 225 12.49 -28.93 -17.54
CA PRO A 225 11.07 -28.77 -17.26
C PRO A 225 10.65 -27.36 -16.85
N ASN A 226 11.48 -26.66 -16.08
CA ASN A 226 11.14 -25.37 -15.48
C ASN A 226 11.55 -24.17 -16.35
N LEU A 227 12.08 -24.37 -17.58
CA LEU A 227 12.62 -23.28 -18.39
C LEU A 227 11.60 -22.17 -18.73
N PHE A 228 10.31 -22.54 -18.80
CA PHE A 228 9.19 -21.63 -19.07
C PHE A 228 8.18 -21.59 -17.90
N GLU A 229 8.54 -22.11 -16.72
CA GLU A 229 7.73 -21.92 -15.51
C GLU A 229 8.09 -20.59 -14.85
N ASP A 230 7.16 -20.01 -14.07
CA ASP A 230 7.35 -18.78 -13.30
C ASP A 230 8.33 -19.00 -12.14
N CYS A 231 9.60 -19.19 -12.47
CA CYS A 231 10.70 -19.49 -11.56
C CYS A 231 11.87 -18.55 -11.87
N GLY A 232 12.73 -18.30 -10.88
CA GLY A 232 13.93 -17.48 -11.10
C GLY A 232 14.89 -18.13 -12.10
N PHE A 233 15.76 -17.35 -12.73
CA PHE A 233 16.68 -17.80 -13.79
C PHE A 233 17.43 -19.11 -13.44
N PHE A 234 18.00 -19.21 -12.24
CA PHE A 234 18.72 -20.42 -11.82
C PHE A 234 17.81 -21.64 -11.60
N GLU A 235 16.59 -21.43 -11.11
CA GLU A 235 15.62 -22.50 -10.89
C GLU A 235 14.99 -23.00 -12.21
N SER A 236 14.96 -22.16 -13.24
CA SER A 236 14.53 -22.54 -14.59
C SER A 236 15.40 -23.66 -15.19
N PHE A 237 16.69 -23.73 -14.81
CA PHE A 237 17.63 -24.75 -15.29
C PHE A 237 17.74 -25.98 -14.38
N GLN A 238 16.97 -26.08 -13.30
CA GLN A 238 16.98 -27.22 -12.39
C GLN A 238 15.58 -27.79 -12.14
N PRO A 239 15.35 -29.11 -12.26
CA PRO A 239 16.29 -30.15 -12.66
C PRO A 239 16.60 -30.12 -14.17
N LEU A 240 17.74 -30.68 -14.59
CA LEU A 240 18.17 -30.71 -16.00
C LEU A 240 17.21 -31.51 -16.90
N TYR A 241 16.52 -32.52 -16.36
CA TYR A 241 15.59 -33.36 -17.11
C TYR A 241 14.47 -33.93 -16.24
N ALA A 242 13.39 -34.35 -16.88
CA ALA A 242 12.24 -35.03 -16.29
C ALA A 242 11.64 -36.04 -17.28
N TRP A 243 10.95 -37.07 -16.78
CA TRP A 243 10.18 -38.02 -17.60
C TRP A 243 8.68 -37.79 -17.40
N SER A 244 7.89 -37.82 -18.48
CA SER A 244 6.44 -37.73 -18.43
C SER A 244 5.87 -38.99 -17.76
N GLY A 245 5.23 -38.86 -16.60
CA GLY A 245 4.52 -39.97 -15.94
C GLY A 245 4.79 -40.12 -14.44
N THR A 246 6.02 -39.89 -13.95
CA THR A 246 6.38 -40.18 -12.54
C THR A 246 7.05 -39.04 -11.78
N SER A 247 7.60 -38.03 -12.47
CA SER A 247 8.43 -36.99 -11.84
C SER A 247 7.71 -35.66 -11.56
N THR A 248 6.71 -35.27 -12.36
CA THR A 248 5.98 -34.00 -12.18
C THR A 248 5.15 -33.99 -10.89
N LYS A 249 4.59 -35.14 -10.48
CA LYS A 249 3.88 -35.27 -9.19
C LYS A 249 4.84 -35.29 -8.00
N LYS A 250 6.03 -35.89 -8.11
CA LYS A 250 7.02 -35.95 -7.03
C LYS A 250 7.74 -34.61 -6.82
N LEU A 251 8.01 -33.84 -7.89
CA LEU A 251 8.57 -32.48 -7.77
C LEU A 251 7.56 -31.46 -7.23
N LYS A 252 6.29 -31.48 -7.69
CA LYS A 252 5.22 -30.63 -7.10
C LYS A 252 5.00 -30.93 -5.62
N LYS A 253 5.09 -32.22 -5.21
CA LYS A 253 4.97 -32.64 -3.81
C LYS A 253 6.19 -32.24 -2.96
N LYS A 254 7.41 -32.19 -3.54
CA LYS A 254 8.62 -31.66 -2.87
C LYS A 254 8.63 -30.13 -2.77
N LYS A 255 8.19 -29.38 -3.80
CA LYS A 255 8.05 -27.91 -3.75
C LYS A 255 7.00 -27.48 -2.71
N ALA A 256 5.82 -28.12 -2.69
CA ALA A 256 4.78 -27.85 -1.68
C ALA A 256 5.18 -28.23 -0.24
N ALA A 257 6.09 -29.19 -0.06
CA ALA A 257 6.64 -29.52 1.26
C ALA A 257 7.71 -28.52 1.72
N LYS A 258 8.45 -27.91 0.78
CA LYS A 258 9.49 -26.91 1.06
C LYS A 258 8.88 -25.55 1.39
N GLU A 259 7.86 -25.10 0.64
CA GLU A 259 7.09 -23.89 0.97
C GLU A 259 6.38 -23.99 2.34
N LYS A 260 5.85 -25.16 2.69
CA LYS A 260 5.23 -25.37 4.01
C LYS A 260 6.24 -25.38 5.17
N ALA A 261 7.49 -25.79 4.90
CA ALA A 261 8.57 -25.79 5.90
C ALA A 261 9.16 -24.40 6.13
N GLU A 262 9.15 -23.52 5.10
CA GLU A 262 9.63 -22.15 5.20
C GLU A 262 8.65 -21.21 5.96
N VAL A 263 7.35 -21.52 5.92
CA VAL A 263 6.31 -20.78 6.67
C VAL A 263 6.22 -21.22 8.14
N SER A 264 6.89 -22.31 8.55
CA SER A 264 6.72 -22.91 9.87
C SER A 264 7.99 -23.06 10.71
N GLN A 265 9.03 -22.25 10.47
CA GLN A 265 10.11 -22.07 11.44
C GLN A 265 10.12 -20.67 12.04
N PRO A 266 9.76 -20.53 13.34
CA PRO A 266 9.99 -19.30 14.09
C PRO A 266 11.49 -19.17 14.36
N ASN A 267 12.03 -18.02 14.00
CA ASN A 267 13.38 -17.62 14.34
C ASN A 267 13.37 -17.10 15.78
N GLU A 268 13.63 -17.97 16.76
CA GLU A 268 14.05 -17.51 18.09
C GLU A 268 15.00 -18.50 18.78
N ALA A 269 16.18 -17.96 19.05
CA ALA A 269 17.26 -18.34 19.97
C ALA A 269 17.12 -19.60 20.84
N LYS A 270 18.17 -20.42 20.77
CA LYS A 270 18.56 -21.38 21.82
C LYS A 270 18.92 -20.64 23.11
N ALA A 271 18.21 -20.95 24.20
CA ALA A 271 18.78 -20.97 25.55
C ALA A 271 18.06 -22.03 26.41
N SER A 272 18.81 -23.10 26.71
CA SER A 272 18.83 -23.97 27.91
C SER A 272 17.53 -24.37 28.66
N GLY A 273 17.32 -25.68 28.81
CA GLY A 273 17.12 -26.28 30.15
C GLY A 273 15.75 -26.91 30.51
N VAL A 274 15.69 -28.25 30.43
CA VAL A 274 15.10 -29.21 31.41
C VAL A 274 13.55 -29.44 31.50
N GLU A 275 13.19 -30.67 31.08
CA GLU A 275 12.23 -31.70 31.58
C GLU A 275 10.71 -31.49 31.83
N LYS A 276 9.95 -32.31 31.07
CA LYS A 276 8.78 -33.19 31.40
C LYS A 276 7.60 -32.67 32.24
N SER A 277 6.39 -32.67 31.64
CA SER A 277 5.37 -33.72 31.86
C SER A 277 4.06 -33.50 31.06
N THR A 278 3.63 -34.57 30.36
CA THR A 278 2.25 -35.07 30.15
C THR A 278 1.12 -34.19 29.54
N GLY A 279 0.58 -34.68 28.41
CA GLY A 279 -0.81 -35.17 28.38
C GLY A 279 -1.94 -34.23 27.94
N ALA A 280 -2.19 -34.23 26.63
CA ALA A 280 -3.33 -33.72 25.88
C ALA A 280 -4.75 -33.83 26.50
N VAL A 281 -5.59 -32.79 26.32
CA VAL A 281 -6.97 -32.88 25.79
C VAL A 281 -7.34 -31.55 25.09
N LYS A 282 -7.85 -31.64 23.85
CA LYS A 282 -8.35 -30.53 23.02
C LYS A 282 -9.84 -30.25 23.30
N ARG A 283 -10.24 -28.98 23.43
CA ARG A 283 -11.62 -28.51 23.16
C ARG A 283 -11.60 -27.15 22.43
N PRO A 284 -12.51 -26.90 21.47
CA PRO A 284 -12.53 -25.70 20.64
C PRO A 284 -13.17 -24.48 21.36
N VAL A 285 -12.66 -23.29 21.02
CA VAL A 285 -12.98 -21.99 21.62
C VAL A 285 -14.24 -21.38 21.00
N THR A 286 -15.27 -21.18 21.83
CA THR A 286 -16.34 -20.19 21.65
C THR A 286 -15.94 -18.93 22.42
N LEU A 287 -15.94 -17.78 21.76
CA LEU A 287 -15.67 -16.49 22.38
C LEU A 287 -16.97 -15.94 22.97
N GLU A 288 -17.01 -15.89 24.30
CA GLU A 288 -18.01 -15.17 25.08
C GLU A 288 -17.54 -13.72 25.27
N GLU A 289 -18.51 -12.80 25.20
CA GLU A 289 -18.34 -11.37 25.48
C GLU A 289 -17.80 -11.16 26.91
N VAL A 290 -16.95 -10.17 27.09
CA VAL A 290 -16.66 -9.62 28.43
C VAL A 290 -16.80 -8.10 28.33
N GLU A 291 -17.90 -7.63 28.91
CA GLU A 291 -18.09 -6.25 29.36
C GLU A 291 -17.16 -5.99 30.56
N GLU A 292 -16.41 -4.89 30.50
CA GLU A 292 -16.31 -3.78 31.46
C GLU A 292 -15.17 -2.82 31.06
#